data_AF-A0A6M5Z184-F1
#
_entry.id   AF-A0A6M5Z184-F1
#
_cell.length_a   1.000
_cell.length_b   1.000
_cell.length_c   1.000
_cell.angle_alpha   90.00
_cell.angle_beta   90.00
_cell.angle_gamma   90.00
#
_symmetry.space_group_name_H-M   'P 1'
#
loop_
_entity.id
_entity.type
_entity.pdbx_description
1 polymer ?
#
loop_
_entity_poly.entity_id
_entity_poly.type
_entity_poly.pdbx_seq_one_letter_code
_entity_poly.pdbx_strand_id
1 'polypeptide(L)'
;MCQWTEYAPASGWAGFARSDALTGALWDRLPVDAWVYLNLVSDSSMWESRADASVVSCHYAGGRVVHLAATPGAAAAFAAALAAEFGLVVSAEGGADSPAAPSPTDA
;
A
#
# COMPACT_ATOMS: atom_id res chain seq x y z
N MET A 1 4.04 18.44 -2.66
CA MET A 1 3.21 17.34 -2.12
C MET A 1 3.89 16.04 -2.53
N CYS A 2 4.18 15.12 -1.61
CA CYS A 2 4.71 13.80 -1.98
C CYS A 2 3.56 13.02 -2.66
N GLN A 3 3.69 12.78 -3.96
CA GLN A 3 2.70 12.04 -4.73
C GLN A 3 2.76 10.57 -4.33
N TRP A 4 1.64 10.00 -3.90
CA TRP A 4 1.54 8.57 -3.64
C TRP A 4 1.05 7.85 -4.91
N THR A 5 1.64 6.69 -5.17
CA THR A 5 1.14 5.74 -6.17
C THR A 5 0.42 4.63 -5.41
N GLU A 6 -0.87 4.47 -5.69
CA GLU A 6 -1.69 3.42 -5.09
C GLU A 6 -1.77 2.22 -6.03
N TYR A 7 -1.75 1.03 -5.44
CA TYR A 7 -1.84 -0.24 -6.14
C TYR A 7 -3.05 -1.02 -5.66
N ALA A 8 -3.79 -1.63 -6.57
CA ALA A 8 -4.91 -2.50 -6.24
C ALA A 8 -5.04 -3.65 -7.24
N PRO A 9 -5.63 -4.79 -6.86
CA PRO A 9 -6.06 -5.81 -7.81
C PRO A 9 -7.10 -5.20 -8.77
N ALA A 10 -7.04 -5.55 -10.05
CA ALA A 10 -8.02 -5.04 -11.03
C ALA A 10 -9.48 -5.39 -10.68
N SER A 11 -9.70 -6.49 -9.94
CA SER A 11 -11.00 -6.91 -9.41
C SER A 11 -11.38 -6.31 -8.05
N GLY A 12 -10.52 -5.44 -7.48
CA GLY A 12 -10.63 -4.93 -6.13
C GLY A 12 -10.15 -5.89 -5.03
N TRP A 13 -9.94 -5.35 -3.84
CA TRP A 13 -9.38 -6.07 -2.68
C TRP A 13 -10.28 -7.18 -2.11
N ALA A 14 -11.60 -7.02 -2.20
CA ALA A 14 -12.55 -8.02 -1.70
C ALA A 14 -12.36 -9.40 -2.34
N GLY A 15 -12.01 -9.43 -3.64
CA GLY A 15 -11.75 -10.65 -4.40
C GLY A 15 -10.29 -11.12 -4.36
N PHE A 16 -9.39 -10.42 -3.68
CA PHE A 16 -7.96 -10.70 -3.74
C PHE A 16 -7.58 -11.92 -2.90
N ALA A 17 -7.47 -13.08 -3.56
CA ALA A 17 -7.18 -14.35 -2.90
C ALA A 17 -5.75 -14.45 -2.34
N ARG A 18 -4.81 -13.65 -2.83
CA ARG A 18 -3.38 -13.71 -2.47
C ARG A 18 -2.97 -12.75 -1.35
N SER A 19 -3.93 -12.29 -0.53
CA SER A 19 -3.69 -11.34 0.56
C SER A 19 -2.60 -11.82 1.53
N ASP A 20 -2.68 -13.06 2.01
CA ASP A 20 -1.71 -13.58 2.99
C ASP A 20 -0.30 -13.68 2.40
N ALA A 21 -0.20 -14.10 1.14
CA ALA A 21 1.06 -14.16 0.42
C ALA A 21 1.66 -12.76 0.17
N LEU A 22 0.82 -11.75 -0.09
CA LEU A 22 1.25 -10.36 -0.24
C LEU A 22 1.78 -9.81 1.09
N THR A 23 1.07 -10.07 2.19
CA THR A 23 1.52 -9.70 3.54
C THR A 23 2.87 -10.35 3.87
N GLY A 24 3.02 -11.65 3.62
CA GLY A 24 4.29 -12.35 3.83
C GLY A 24 5.43 -11.73 3.02
N ALA A 25 5.21 -11.43 1.74
CA ALA A 25 6.22 -10.80 0.89
C ALA A 25 6.65 -9.41 1.39
N LEU A 26 5.74 -8.60 1.97
CA LEU A 26 6.09 -7.32 2.58
C LEU A 26 7.04 -7.51 3.77
N TRP A 27 6.74 -8.46 4.65
CA TRP A 27 7.56 -8.74 5.83
C TRP A 27 8.92 -9.36 5.49
N ASP A 28 8.95 -10.28 4.52
CA ASP A 28 10.17 -11.02 4.17
C ASP A 28 11.17 -10.18 3.36
N ARG A 29 10.69 -9.20 2.60
CA ARG A 29 11.50 -8.49 1.58
C ARG A 29 11.84 -7.05 1.94
N LEU A 30 11.40 -6.56 3.11
CA LEU A 30 11.73 -5.24 3.64
C LEU A 30 12.56 -5.41 4.92
N PRO A 31 13.86 -5.74 4.80
CA PRO A 31 14.70 -6.04 5.95
C PRO A 31 15.03 -4.78 6.77
N VAL A 32 15.22 -4.96 8.09
CA VAL A 32 15.36 -3.87 9.08
C VAL A 32 16.63 -3.03 8.94
N ASP A 33 17.64 -3.54 8.23
CA ASP A 33 18.89 -2.85 7.91
C ASP A 33 18.72 -1.83 6.79
N ALA A 34 17.77 -2.05 5.87
CA ALA A 34 17.45 -1.14 4.77
C ALA A 34 16.18 -0.30 5.03
N TRP A 35 15.29 -0.76 5.90
CA TRP A 35 13.99 -0.13 6.16
C TRP A 35 13.73 0.13 7.64
N VAL A 36 13.06 1.22 7.95
CA VAL A 36 12.51 1.52 9.27
C VAL A 36 11.04 1.11 9.26
N TYR A 37 10.69 0.14 10.10
CA TYR A 37 9.31 -0.27 10.30
C TYR A 37 8.59 0.71 11.24
N LEU A 38 7.40 1.15 10.84
CA LEU A 38 6.51 2.03 11.57
C LEU A 38 5.13 1.37 11.68
N ASN A 39 4.63 1.26 12.90
CA ASN A 39 3.27 0.82 13.18
C ASN A 39 2.54 1.92 13.97
N LEU A 40 1.79 2.75 13.24
CA LEU A 40 1.10 3.91 13.82
C LEU A 40 -0.29 3.55 14.36
N VAL A 41 -0.95 2.56 13.75
CA VAL A 41 -2.26 2.05 14.16
C VAL A 41 -2.31 0.54 13.89
N SER A 42 -3.09 -0.20 14.69
CA SER A 42 -3.12 -1.68 14.72
C SER A 42 -3.24 -2.36 13.36
N ASP A 43 -3.96 -1.73 12.43
CA ASP A 43 -4.25 -2.28 11.11
C ASP A 43 -3.46 -1.59 9.99
N SER A 44 -2.30 -1.02 10.31
CA SER A 44 -1.43 -0.35 9.34
C SER A 44 0.02 -0.71 9.56
N SER A 45 0.73 -0.86 8.45
CA SER A 45 2.17 -1.07 8.44
C SER A 45 2.80 -0.15 7.41
N MET A 46 3.85 0.53 7.84
CA MET A 46 4.63 1.42 6.99
C MET A 46 6.10 1.06 7.09
N TRP A 47 6.79 1.13 5.96
CA TRP A 47 8.24 0.92 5.88
C TRP A 47 8.85 2.14 5.20
N GLU A 48 9.74 2.82 5.90
CA GLU A 48 10.51 3.94 5.37
C GLU A 48 11.90 3.49 4.95
N SER A 49 12.27 3.74 3.71
CA SER A 49 13.58 3.46 3.15
C SER A 49 14.63 4.32 3.83
N ARG A 50 15.68 3.69 4.37
CA ARG A 50 16.82 4.42 4.95
C ARG A 50 17.68 5.14 3.88
N ALA A 51 17.55 4.76 2.61
CA ALA A 51 18.36 5.31 1.54
C ALA A 51 17.86 6.67 1.06
N ASP A 52 16.55 6.87 1.02
CA ASP A 52 15.92 8.04 0.39
C ASP A 52 14.63 8.52 1.08
N ALA A 53 14.29 7.97 2.25
CA ALA A 53 13.07 8.27 3.00
C ALA A 53 11.75 8.00 2.25
N SER A 54 11.81 7.22 1.16
CA SER A 54 10.61 6.78 0.45
C SER A 54 9.85 5.73 1.27
N VAL A 55 8.52 5.74 1.21
CA VAL A 55 7.65 4.96 2.11
C VAL A 55 6.78 3.99 1.35
N VAL A 56 6.70 2.74 1.82
CA VAL A 56 5.64 1.77 1.48
C VAL A 56 4.62 1.80 2.61
N SER A 57 3.32 1.89 2.30
CA SER A 57 2.22 1.82 3.25
C SER A 57 1.25 0.70 2.87
N CYS A 58 0.85 -0.10 3.86
CA CYS A 58 -0.15 -1.15 3.71
C CYS A 58 -1.18 -1.07 4.84
N HIS A 59 -2.47 -1.13 4.49
CA HIS A 59 -3.56 -1.20 5.46
C HIS A 59 -4.28 -2.54 5.38
N TYR A 60 -4.74 -3.00 6.54
CA TYR A 60 -5.43 -4.25 6.70
C TYR A 60 -6.86 -4.04 7.22
N ALA A 61 -7.76 -4.98 6.91
CA ALA A 61 -9.06 -5.09 7.56
C ALA A 61 -9.38 -6.58 7.75
N GLY A 62 -9.58 -7.00 8.99
CA GLY A 62 -9.80 -8.42 9.30
C GLY A 62 -8.64 -9.32 8.84
N GLY A 63 -7.40 -8.82 8.93
CA GLY A 63 -6.19 -9.52 8.49
C GLY A 63 -5.94 -9.53 6.98
N ARG A 64 -6.80 -8.90 6.18
CA ARG A 64 -6.65 -8.83 4.72
C ARG A 64 -6.18 -7.47 4.26
N VAL A 65 -5.32 -7.43 3.24
CA VAL A 65 -4.89 -6.18 2.61
C VAL A 65 -6.08 -5.49 1.96
N VAL A 66 -6.27 -4.22 2.28
CA VAL A 66 -7.30 -3.34 1.70
C VAL A 66 -6.73 -2.08 1.06
N HIS A 67 -5.42 -1.85 1.22
CA HIS A 67 -4.71 -0.74 0.60
C HIS A 67 -3.21 -1.02 0.53
N LEU A 68 -2.58 -0.60 -0.56
CA LEU A 68 -1.14 -0.61 -0.74
C LEU A 68 -0.75 0.64 -1.53
N ALA A 69 0.20 1.42 -1.00
CA ALA A 69 0.69 2.61 -1.68
C ALA A 69 2.18 2.82 -1.43
N ALA A 70 2.85 3.54 -2.33
CA ALA A 70 4.24 3.91 -2.18
C ALA A 70 4.51 5.35 -2.61
N THR A 71 5.51 5.99 -1.99
CA THR A 71 6.06 7.27 -2.46
C THR A 71 7.19 7.04 -3.47
N PRO A 72 7.59 8.05 -4.26
CA PRO A 72 8.67 7.92 -5.24
C PRO A 72 10.00 7.57 -4.56
N GLY A 73 10.85 6.81 -5.27
CA GLY A 73 12.14 6.33 -4.77
C GLY A 73 12.21 4.81 -4.69
N ALA A 74 12.98 4.29 -3.73
CA ALA A 74 13.14 2.86 -3.46
C ALA A 74 11.80 2.17 -3.18
N ALA A 75 10.88 2.83 -2.48
CA ALA A 75 9.55 2.32 -2.20
C ALA A 75 8.71 2.09 -3.47
N ALA A 76 8.71 3.03 -4.42
CA ALA A 76 8.02 2.86 -5.69
C ALA A 76 8.62 1.73 -6.53
N ALA A 77 9.95 1.60 -6.55
CA ALA A 77 10.62 0.49 -7.26
C ALA A 77 10.26 -0.88 -6.65
N PHE A 78 10.24 -0.97 -5.33
CA PHE A 78 9.80 -2.16 -4.61
C PHE A 78 8.32 -2.49 -4.87
N ALA A 79 7.43 -1.50 -4.73
CA ALA A 79 6.00 -1.67 -4.90
C ALA A 79 5.63 -2.04 -6.35
N ALA A 80 6.34 -1.50 -7.34
CA ALA A 80 6.16 -1.88 -8.75
C ALA A 80 6.54 -3.35 -9.01
N ALA A 81 7.63 -3.84 -8.44
CA ALA A 81 8.03 -5.24 -8.54
C ALA A 81 7.00 -6.16 -7.87
N LEU A 82 6.51 -5.77 -6.68
CA LEU A 82 5.48 -6.49 -5.95
C LEU A 82 4.14 -6.49 -6.72
N ALA A 83 3.77 -5.35 -7.30
CA ALA A 83 2.56 -5.22 -8.11
C ALA A 83 2.58 -6.18 -9.31
N ALA A 84 3.71 -6.27 -10.02
CA ALA A 84 3.86 -7.20 -11.13
C ALA A 84 3.69 -8.68 -10.71
N GLU A 85 4.27 -9.07 -9.57
CA GLU A 85 4.18 -10.45 -9.05
C GLU A 85 2.76 -10.83 -8.59
N PHE A 86 2.04 -9.87 -8.02
CA PHE A 86 0.72 -10.09 -7.43
C PHE A 86 -0.44 -9.71 -8.34
N GLY A 87 -0.15 -9.23 -9.56
CA GLY A 87 -1.17 -8.79 -10.52
C GLY A 87 -1.93 -7.54 -10.07
N LEU A 88 -1.26 -6.65 -9.35
CA LEU A 88 -1.79 -5.36 -8.95
C LEU A 88 -1.57 -4.34 -10.07
N VAL A 89 -2.51 -3.42 -10.21
CA VAL A 89 -2.45 -2.30 -11.15
C VAL A 89 -2.43 -0.99 -10.36
N VAL A 90 -1.94 0.07 -10.98
CA VAL A 90 -2.05 1.42 -10.39
C VAL A 90 -3.53 1.81 -10.36
N SER A 91 -4.06 2.08 -9.16
CA SER A 91 -5.47 2.44 -8.96
C SER A 91 -5.69 3.95 -8.90
N ALA A 92 -4.69 4.69 -8.44
CA ALA A 92 -4.65 6.14 -8.46
C ALA A 92 -3.19 6.61 -8.41
N GLU A 93 -2.88 7.66 -9.19
CA GLU A 93 -1.69 8.48 -8.99
C GLU A 93 -2.18 9.81 -8.40
N GLY A 94 -2.19 9.96 -7.07
CA GLY A 94 -2.91 11.08 -6.45
C GLY A 94 -2.40 11.45 -5.07
N GLY A 95 -1.94 12.69 -4.91
CA GLY A 95 -1.63 13.28 -3.62
C GLY A 95 -2.86 13.27 -2.71
N ALA A 96 -2.62 13.02 -1.42
CA ALA A 96 -3.63 12.87 -0.37
C ALA A 96 -4.69 13.99 -0.41
N ASP A 97 -5.81 13.74 -1.07
CA ASP A 97 -7.09 14.39 -0.82
C ASP A 97 -8.20 13.62 -1.55
N SER A 98 -8.85 12.71 -0.83
CA SER A 98 -10.20 12.31 -1.15
C SER A 98 -11.06 12.49 0.10
N PRO A 99 -11.72 13.66 0.29
CA PRO A 99 -12.79 13.74 1.27
C PRO A 99 -13.93 12.84 0.79
N ALA A 100 -14.37 11.95 1.67
CA ALA A 100 -15.47 11.02 1.47
C ALA A 100 -16.69 11.70 0.84
N ALA A 101 -17.29 11.06 -0.17
CA ALA A 101 -18.57 11.48 -0.72
C ALA A 101 -19.64 11.48 0.39
N PRO A 102 -20.41 12.56 0.59
CA PRO A 102 -21.65 12.45 1.35
C PRO A 102 -22.65 11.60 0.55
N SER A 103 -23.29 10.65 1.24
CA SER A 103 -24.35 9.77 0.73
C SER A 103 -25.54 10.57 0.20
N PRO A 104 -26.35 10.01 -0.74
CA PRO A 104 -27.56 10.64 -1.19
C PRO A 104 -28.60 10.63 -0.06
N THR A 105 -29.07 11.81 0.33
CA THR A 105 -30.30 11.95 1.11
C THR A 105 -31.44 12.20 0.14
N ASP A 106 -32.36 11.24 0.06
CA ASP A 106 -33.71 11.39 -0.50
C ASP A 106 -34.49 12.47 0.28
N ALA A 107 -35.04 13.45 -0.44
CA ALA A 107 -36.30 14.16 -0.15
C ALA A 107 -36.72 15.03 -1.35
#